data_AF-A0AAW8KJH2-F1
#
_entry.id   AF-A0AAW8KJH2-F1
#
_cell.length_a   1.000
_cell.length_b   1.000
_cell.length_c   1.000
_cell.angle_alpha   90.00
_cell.angle_beta   90.00
_cell.angle_gamma   90.00
#
_symmetry.space_group_name_H-M   'P 1'
#
loop_
_entity.id
_entity.type
_entity.pdbx_description
1 polymer ?
#
loop_
_entity_poly.entity_id
_entity_poly.type
_entity_poly.pdbx_seq_one_letter_code
_entity_poly.pdbx_strand_id
1 'polypeptide(L)' 'KDHYTTPYDMAKIIEYAYKNEEFKKLYSTNKYVMSKTNKRSQPLDIYTTHRMSPGKSKYYKYAVAGKTGYVE' A
#
# COMPACT_ATOMS: atom_id res chain seq x y z
N LYS A 1 0.51 5.63 24.27
CA LYS A 1 1.59 6.63 24.12
C LYS A 1 2.91 5.97 23.71
N ASP A 2 3.01 4.64 23.80
CA ASP A 2 4.17 3.85 23.36
C ASP A 2 3.95 3.17 22.00
N HIS A 3 3.50 3.92 20.99
CA HIS A 3 3.35 3.42 19.63
C HIS A 3 4.46 3.99 18.76
N TYR A 4 5.60 3.33 18.75
CA TYR A 4 6.78 3.72 18.00
C TYR A 4 7.47 2.50 17.40
N THR A 5 8.36 2.75 16.46
CA THR A 5 9.19 1.77 15.80
C THR A 5 10.44 2.47 15.28
N THR A 6 11.40 1.74 14.75
CA THR A 6 12.59 2.29 14.10
C THR A 6 12.57 2.01 12.59
N PRO A 7 13.33 2.75 11.77
CA PRO A 7 13.46 2.44 10.35
C PRO A 7 13.96 1.00 10.11
N TYR A 8 14.86 0.52 10.96
CA TYR A 8 15.42 -0.83 10.87
C TYR A 8 14.38 -1.91 11.20
N ASP A 9 13.60 -1.73 12.26
CA ASP A 9 12.54 -2.68 12.62
C ASP A 9 11.44 -2.72 11.56
N MET A 10 11.05 -1.56 11.01
CA MET A 10 10.11 -1.51 9.89
C MET A 10 10.63 -2.22 8.64
N ALA A 11 11.93 -2.09 8.34
CA ALA A 11 12.54 -2.82 7.23
C ALA A 11 12.42 -4.35 7.44
N LYS A 12 12.68 -4.84 8.66
CA LYS A 12 12.51 -6.27 9.01
C LYS A 12 11.06 -6.74 8.94
N ILE A 13 10.12 -5.93 9.41
CA ILE A 13 8.68 -6.24 9.33
C ILE A 13 8.26 -6.40 7.87
N ILE A 14 8.67 -5.46 7.01
CA ILE A 14 8.36 -5.53 5.57
C ILE A 14 9.08 -6.70 4.91
N GLU A 15 10.35 -6.94 5.22
CA GLU A 15 11.10 -8.09 4.70
C GLU A 15 10.37 -9.42 5.01
N TYR A 16 9.90 -9.59 6.25
CA TYR A 16 9.12 -10.75 6.63
C TYR A 16 7.76 -10.81 5.93
N ALA A 17 6.99 -9.73 5.94
CA ALA A 17 5.67 -9.68 5.30
C ALA A 17 5.74 -9.95 3.79
N TYR A 18 6.81 -9.49 3.13
CA TYR A 18 7.01 -9.67 1.69
C TYR A 18 7.31 -11.12 1.28
N LYS A 19 7.62 -12.01 2.23
CA LYS A 19 7.71 -13.46 1.99
C LYS A 19 6.34 -14.11 1.78
N ASN A 20 5.26 -13.45 2.19
CA ASN A 20 3.91 -13.91 1.93
C ASN A 20 3.45 -13.43 0.54
N GLU A 21 3.16 -14.36 -0.37
CA GLU A 21 2.80 -14.03 -1.76
C GLU A 21 1.50 -13.24 -1.89
N GLU A 22 0.52 -13.47 -1.00
CA GLU A 22 -0.72 -12.70 -0.98
C GLU A 22 -0.47 -11.25 -0.54
N PHE A 23 0.31 -11.06 0.53
CA PHE A 23 0.72 -9.73 0.98
C PHE A 23 1.48 -9.00 -0.13
N LYS A 24 2.45 -9.66 -0.75
CA LYS A 24 3.23 -9.09 -1.86
C LYS A 24 2.35 -8.63 -3.01
N LYS A 25 1.39 -9.47 -3.44
CA LYS A 25 0.42 -9.13 -4.48
C LYS A 25 -0.42 -7.90 -4.09
N LEU A 26 -0.96 -7.87 -2.87
CA LEU A 26 -1.77 -6.74 -2.37
C LEU A 26 -0.93 -5.47 -2.26
N TYR A 27 0.28 -5.57 -1.73
CA TYR A 27 1.18 -4.45 -1.50
C TYR A 27 1.65 -3.79 -2.80
N SER A 28 1.81 -4.57 -3.89
CA SER A 28 2.15 -4.06 -5.23
C SER A 28 0.93 -3.68 -6.10
N THR A 29 -0.30 -3.80 -5.60
CA THR A 29 -1.51 -3.53 -6.39
C THR A 29 -1.76 -2.03 -6.52
N ASN A 30 -1.86 -1.53 -7.76
CA ASN A 30 -2.12 -0.12 -8.04
C ASN A 30 -3.59 0.28 -7.98
N LYS A 31 -4.49 -0.65 -8.36
CA LYS A 31 -5.93 -0.44 -8.45
C LYS A 31 -6.67 -1.70 -7.97
N TYR A 32 -7.70 -1.50 -7.16
CA TYR A 32 -8.66 -2.52 -6.80
C TYR A 32 -10.07 -2.00 -7.08
N VAL A 33 -10.93 -2.83 -7.67
CA VAL A 33 -12.34 -2.49 -7.89
C VAL A 33 -13.16 -3.20 -6.81
N MET A 34 -13.60 -2.43 -5.82
CA MET A 34 -14.48 -2.94 -4.77
C MET A 34 -15.89 -3.10 -5.32
N SER A 35 -16.44 -4.30 -5.16
CA SER A 35 -17.83 -4.60 -5.52
C SER A 35 -18.83 -3.80 -4.68
N LYS A 36 -20.08 -3.76 -5.16
CA LYS A 36 -21.19 -3.12 -4.45
C LYS A 36 -21.36 -3.75 -3.06
N THR A 37 -21.74 -2.93 -2.09
CA THR A 37 -22.03 -3.37 -0.71
C THR A 37 -23.43 -2.91 -0.32
N ASN A 38 -23.95 -3.40 0.81
CA ASN A 38 -25.24 -2.96 1.36
C ASN A 38 -25.30 -1.44 1.62
N LYS A 39 -24.14 -0.78 1.79
CA LYS A 39 -24.02 0.67 2.02
C LYS A 39 -23.59 1.46 0.78
N ARG A 40 -23.21 0.79 -0.32
CA ARG A 40 -22.76 1.45 -1.56
C ARG A 40 -23.28 0.70 -2.78
N SER A 41 -24.23 1.31 -3.48
CA SER A 41 -24.91 0.73 -4.64
C SER A 41 -24.07 0.70 -5.93
N GLN A 42 -22.93 1.39 -5.96
CA GLN A 42 -22.01 1.43 -7.10
C GLN A 42 -20.68 0.72 -6.76
N PRO A 43 -19.95 0.16 -7.75
CA PRO A 43 -18.57 -0.29 -7.57
C PRO A 43 -17.61 0.88 -7.31
N LEU A 44 -16.58 0.68 -6.48
CA LEU A 44 -15.61 1.71 -6.12
C LEU A 44 -14.22 1.34 -6.65
N ASP A 45 -13.66 2.22 -7.47
CA ASP A 45 -12.24 2.15 -7.82
C ASP A 45 -11.39 2.71 -6.68
N ILE A 46 -10.54 1.86 -6.09
CA ILE A 46 -9.57 2.22 -5.06
C ILE A 46 -8.19 2.20 -5.70
N TYR A 47 -7.45 3.29 -5.54
CA TYR A 47 -6.08 3.41 -6.05
C TYR A 47 -5.08 3.54 -4.91
N THR A 48 -3.86 3.05 -5.11
CA THR A 48 -2.77 3.28 -4.15
C THR A 48 -2.47 4.78 -3.97
N THR A 49 -2.20 5.18 -2.73
CA THR A 49 -1.78 6.55 -2.37
C THR A 49 -0.28 6.75 -2.55
N HIS A 50 0.48 5.69 -2.79
CA HIS A 50 1.92 5.74 -2.95
C HIS A 50 2.33 6.47 -4.24
N ARG A 51 2.89 7.68 -4.08
CA ARG A 51 3.16 8.60 -5.20
C ARG A 51 4.27 8.16 -6.15
N MET A 52 5.05 7.12 -5.81
CA MET A 52 6.07 6.55 -6.69
C MET A 52 5.52 5.43 -7.59
N SER A 53 4.25 5.07 -7.43
CA SER A 53 3.57 4.08 -8.26
C SER A 53 3.30 4.62 -9.68
N PRO A 54 3.09 3.75 -10.67
CA PRO A 54 2.76 4.15 -12.04
C PRO A 54 1.59 5.14 -12.13
N GLY A 55 1.71 6.15 -12.99
CA GLY A 55 0.67 7.16 -13.20
C GLY A 55 0.54 8.21 -12.10
N LYS A 56 1.51 8.33 -11.19
CA LYS A 56 1.55 9.32 -10.11
C LYS A 56 2.69 10.33 -10.31
N SER A 57 2.60 11.47 -9.63
CA SER A 57 3.49 12.63 -9.85
C SER A 57 4.96 12.41 -9.50
N LYS A 58 5.29 11.39 -8.69
CA LYS A 58 6.67 11.05 -8.32
C LYS A 58 7.07 9.65 -8.81
N TYR A 59 6.50 9.22 -9.93
CA TYR A 59 6.70 7.87 -10.47
C TYR A 59 8.18 7.48 -10.51
N TYR A 60 8.48 6.30 -9.98
CA TYR A 60 9.81 5.71 -10.01
C TYR A 60 9.71 4.28 -10.55
N LYS A 61 10.33 4.02 -11.70
CA LYS A 61 10.21 2.72 -12.40
C LYS A 61 10.64 1.50 -11.59
N TYR A 62 11.52 1.69 -10.60
CA TYR A 62 12.01 0.60 -9.75
C TYR A 62 11.25 0.47 -8.42
N ALA A 63 10.29 1.37 -8.14
CA ALA A 63 9.41 1.21 -6.99
C ALA A 63 8.40 0.09 -7.26
N VAL A 64 8.59 -1.05 -6.60
CA VAL A 64 7.71 -2.23 -6.76
C VAL A 64 6.44 -2.14 -5.91
N ALA A 65 6.51 -1.49 -4.75
CA ALA A 65 5.41 -1.33 -3.81
C ALA A 65 5.75 -0.25 -2.77
N GLY A 66 4.80 0.10 -1.90
CA GLY A 66 5.04 1.09 -0.85
C GLY A 66 3.77 1.46 -0.07
N LYS A 67 3.96 1.96 1.16
CA LYS A 67 2.87 2.55 1.94
C LYS A 67 3.31 3.88 2.56
N THR A 68 2.40 4.85 2.51
CA THR A 68 2.58 6.18 3.09
C THR A 68 1.98 6.26 4.50
N GLY A 69 2.59 7.05 5.37
CA GLY A 69 2.08 7.42 6.70
C GLY A 69 2.51 8.85 7.05
N TYR A 70 1.65 9.58 7.76
CA TYR A 70 1.90 10.92 8.28
C TYR A 70 1.02 11.13 9.53
N VAL A 71 1.62 11.71 10.56
CA VAL A 71 0.96 12.22 11.76
C VAL A 71 1.59 13.59 12.04
N GLU A 72 0.83 14.50 12.63
CA GLU A 72 1.30 15.83 13.04
C GLU A 72 2.29 15.77 14.21
#